data_AF-A0A7L4ME60-F1
#
_entry.id   AF-A0A7L4ME60-F1
#
_cell.length_a   1.000
_cell.length_b   1.000
_cell.length_c   1.000
_cell.angle_alpha   90.00
_cell.angle_beta   90.00
_cell.angle_gamma   90.00
#
_symmetry.space_group_name_H-M   'P 1'
#
loop_
_entity.id
_entity.type
_entity.pdbx_description
1 polymer ?
#
loop_
_entity_poly.entity_id
_entity_poly.type
_entity_poly.pdbx_seq_one_letter_code
_entity_poly.pdbx_strand_id
1 'polypeptide(L)'
;AEDQVVEETEEVFRSYAFYRYQQEREERGEEVPMDPEIVEIEQDLGSTGSQVGRRLAIIGDDINERYDAEFRYMLKSLQPTKEN
;
A
#
# COMPACT_ATOMS: atom_id res chain seq x y z
N ALA A 1 18.41 8.04 13.67
CA ALA A 1 19.57 7.50 12.89
C ALA A 1 19.02 6.76 11.68
N GLU A 2 19.83 6.43 10.67
CA GLU A 2 19.34 5.68 9.48
C GLU A 2 18.65 4.37 9.88
N ASP A 3 19.23 3.62 10.84
CA ASP A 3 18.66 2.36 11.36
C ASP A 3 17.25 2.53 11.96
N GLN A 4 16.99 3.66 12.61
CA GLN A 4 15.67 3.96 13.18
C GLN A 4 14.62 4.19 12.08
N VAL A 5 15.02 4.78 10.95
CA VAL A 5 14.11 4.97 9.81
C VAL A 5 13.72 3.63 9.21
N VAL A 6 14.63 2.64 9.20
CA VAL A 6 14.32 1.28 8.73
C VAL A 6 13.23 0.64 9.58
N GLU A 7 13.34 0.73 10.90
CA GLU A 7 12.34 0.20 11.84
C GLU A 7 10.98 0.90 11.67
N GLU A 8 10.97 2.22 11.54
CA GLU A 8 9.74 3.01 11.36
C GLU A 8 9.07 2.78 9.99
N THR A 9 9.86 2.39 8.97
CA THR A 9 9.36 2.18 7.60
C THR A 9 8.36 1.02 7.53
N GLU A 10 8.55 -0.03 8.33
CA GLU A 10 7.65 -1.18 8.32
C GLU A 10 6.23 -0.78 8.74
N GLU A 11 6.10 0.00 9.81
CA GLU A 11 4.82 0.51 10.30
C GLU A 11 4.15 1.43 9.27
N VAL A 12 4.92 2.37 8.72
CA VAL A 12 4.43 3.29 7.68
C VAL A 12 3.92 2.51 6.46
N PHE A 13 4.68 1.52 6.00
CA PHE A 13 4.32 0.72 4.82
C PHE A 13 3.05 -0.11 5.05
N ARG A 14 2.94 -0.78 6.20
CA ARG A 14 1.74 -1.56 6.57
C ARG A 14 0.50 -0.68 6.59
N SER A 15 0.60 0.51 7.17
CA SER A 15 -0.51 1.47 7.18
C SER A 15 -0.85 2.00 5.79
N TYR A 16 0.17 2.36 5.00
CA TYR A 16 -0.02 2.78 3.62
C TYR A 16 -0.76 1.72 2.78
N ALA A 17 -0.30 0.46 2.82
CA ALA A 17 -0.87 -0.64 2.06
C ALA A 17 -2.34 -0.90 2.44
N PHE A 18 -2.64 -0.89 3.75
CA PHE A 18 -3.99 -1.06 4.26
C PHE A 18 -4.94 0.02 3.74
N TYR A 19 -4.58 1.30 3.92
CA TYR A 19 -5.46 2.40 3.50
C TYR A 19 -5.59 2.51 1.99
N ARG A 20 -4.51 2.24 1.24
CA ARG A 20 -4.58 2.24 -0.23
C ARG A 20 -5.49 1.13 -0.74
N TYR A 21 -5.37 -0.08 -0.20
CA TYR A 21 -6.25 -1.19 -0.56
C TYR A 21 -7.71 -0.90 -0.22
N GLN A 22 -7.99 -0.35 0.96
CA GLN A 22 -9.35 0.01 1.35
C GLN A 22 -9.95 1.06 0.41
N GLN A 23 -9.17 2.07 0.00
CA GLN A 23 -9.63 3.08 -0.93
C GLN A 23 -9.91 2.51 -2.34
N GLU A 24 -9.01 1.68 -2.86
CA GLU A 24 -9.22 1.00 -4.15
C GLU A 24 -10.48 0.13 -4.14
N ARG A 25 -10.75 -0.52 -3.01
CA ARG A 25 -11.97 -1.29 -2.77
C ARG A 25 -13.22 -0.42 -2.77
N GLU A 26 -13.18 0.75 -2.16
CA GLU A 26 -14.29 1.70 -2.14
C GLU A 26 -14.56 2.26 -3.54
N GLU A 27 -13.51 2.49 -4.35
CA GLU A 27 -13.62 3.06 -5.70
C GLU A 27 -14.04 2.04 -6.77
N ARG A 28 -13.48 0.82 -6.71
CA ARG A 28 -13.57 -0.18 -7.79
C ARG A 28 -14.25 -1.48 -7.38
N GLY A 29 -14.60 -1.62 -6.10
CA GLY A 29 -15.43 -2.70 -5.57
C GLY A 29 -14.86 -4.10 -5.83
N GLU A 30 -15.62 -4.90 -6.58
CA GLU A 30 -15.30 -6.30 -6.87
C GLU A 30 -14.15 -6.48 -7.85
N GLU A 31 -13.71 -5.43 -8.55
CA GLU A 31 -12.54 -5.50 -9.44
C GLU A 31 -11.21 -5.65 -8.67
N VAL A 32 -11.20 -5.25 -7.40
CA VAL A 32 -10.05 -5.42 -6.53
C VAL A 32 -10.18 -6.77 -5.83
N PRO A 33 -9.25 -7.71 -6.03
CA PRO A 33 -9.32 -9.02 -5.40
C PRO A 33 -9.20 -8.92 -3.87
N MET A 34 -9.71 -9.90 -3.13
CA MET A 34 -9.48 -9.96 -1.68
C MET A 34 -8.02 -10.31 -1.45
N ASP A 35 -7.33 -9.44 -0.70
CA ASP A 35 -6.00 -9.70 -0.18
C ASP A 35 -6.08 -9.95 1.33
N PRO A 36 -6.05 -11.22 1.78
CA PRO A 36 -6.10 -11.55 3.20
C PRO A 36 -4.93 -10.96 3.99
N GLU A 37 -3.74 -10.88 3.39
CA GLU A 37 -2.54 -10.37 4.07
C GLU A 37 -2.72 -8.89 4.41
N ILE A 38 -3.37 -8.12 3.54
CA ILE A 38 -3.65 -6.70 3.78
C ILE A 38 -4.84 -6.51 4.75
N VAL A 39 -5.89 -7.31 4.62
CA VAL A 39 -7.09 -7.21 5.46
C VAL A 39 -6.80 -7.56 6.92
N GLU A 40 -5.85 -8.47 7.17
CA GLU A 40 -5.45 -8.89 8.52
C GLU A 40 -4.43 -7.96 9.18
N ILE A 41 -3.97 -6.89 8.51
CA ILE A 41 -3.01 -5.95 9.10
C ILE A 41 -3.63 -5.25 10.31
N GLU A 42 -3.10 -5.53 11.50
CA GLU A 42 -3.40 -4.77 12.71
C GLU A 42 -2.78 -3.37 12.63
N GLN A 43 -3.61 -2.35 12.81
CA GLN A 43 -3.19 -0.94 12.77
C GLN A 43 -3.15 -0.35 14.18
N ASP A 44 -2.03 0.26 14.57
CA ASP A 44 -2.01 1.20 15.68
C ASP A 44 -2.35 2.61 15.17
N LEU A 45 -3.66 2.92 15.16
CA LEU A 45 -4.19 4.20 14.67
C LEU A 45 -3.62 5.43 15.40
N GLY A 46 -3.04 5.27 16.59
CA GLY A 46 -2.47 6.35 17.38
C GLY A 46 -1.01 6.66 17.07
N SER A 47 -0.30 5.72 16.46
CA SER A 47 1.12 5.85 16.14
C SER A 47 1.41 6.94 15.11
N THR A 48 2.62 7.50 15.15
CA THR A 48 3.09 8.42 14.11
C THR A 48 3.26 7.71 12.76
N GLY A 49 3.77 6.47 12.76
CA GLY A 49 3.96 5.69 11.52
C GLY A 49 2.64 5.45 10.79
N SER A 50 1.58 5.08 11.51
CA SER A 50 0.26 4.86 10.89
C SER A 50 -0.37 6.14 10.35
N GLN A 51 -0.20 7.27 11.05
CA GLN A 51 -0.66 8.57 10.54
C GLN A 51 0.06 8.98 9.26
N VAL A 52 1.38 8.74 9.20
CA VAL A 52 2.19 8.99 8.01
C VAL A 52 1.76 8.08 6.86
N GLY A 53 1.66 6.77 7.09
CA GLY A 53 1.25 5.80 6.07
C GLY A 53 -0.14 6.09 5.49
N ARG A 54 -1.11 6.39 6.35
CA ARG A 54 -2.45 6.85 5.93
C ARG A 54 -2.37 8.12 5.08
N ARG A 55 -1.57 9.11 5.49
CA ARG A 55 -1.44 10.36 4.74
C ARG A 55 -0.80 10.13 3.37
N LEU A 56 0.20 9.25 3.31
CA LEU A 56 0.84 8.82 2.06
C LEU A 56 -0.15 8.13 1.12
N ALA A 57 -1.06 7.30 1.64
CA ALA A 57 -2.10 6.68 0.83
C ALA A 57 -2.99 7.76 0.18
N ILE A 58 -3.52 8.68 0.99
CA ILE A 58 -4.42 9.75 0.53
C ILE A 58 -3.77 10.66 -0.54
N ILE A 59 -2.51 11.06 -0.35
CA ILE A 59 -1.84 11.96 -1.31
C ILE A 59 -1.26 11.22 -2.52
N GLY A 60 -1.02 9.92 -2.39
CA GLY A 60 -0.39 9.09 -3.40
C GLY A 60 -1.32 8.74 -4.55
N ASP A 61 -2.61 8.92 -4.38
CA ASP A 61 -3.67 8.54 -5.32
C ASP A 61 -3.54 9.14 -6.72
N ASP A 62 -3.50 10.46 -6.83
CA ASP A 62 -3.38 11.14 -8.13
C ASP A 62 -2.09 10.73 -8.88
N ILE A 63 -1.02 10.51 -8.12
CA ILE A 63 0.27 10.06 -8.66
C ILE A 63 0.15 8.61 -9.12
N ASN A 64 -0.42 7.74 -8.28
CA ASN A 64 -0.61 6.33 -8.59
C ASN A 64 -1.51 6.13 -9.81
N GLU A 65 -2.61 6.87 -9.93
CA GLU A 65 -3.51 6.79 -11.08
C GLU A 65 -2.77 7.10 -12.39
N ARG A 66 -1.91 8.13 -12.37
CA ARG A 66 -1.11 8.51 -13.54
C ARG A 66 -0.16 7.41 -14.01
N TYR A 67 0.35 6.58 -13.10
CA TYR A 67 1.33 5.53 -13.40
C TYR A 67 0.74 4.10 -13.36
N ASP A 68 -0.53 3.93 -13.01
CA ASP A 68 -1.17 2.62 -12.83
C ASP A 68 -1.06 1.74 -14.08
N ALA A 69 -1.31 2.30 -15.26
CA ALA A 69 -1.19 1.57 -16.52
C ALA A 69 0.24 1.06 -16.78
N GLU A 70 1.25 1.86 -16.45
CA GLU A 70 2.67 1.49 -16.59
C GLU A 70 3.04 0.42 -15.56
N PHE A 71 2.63 0.55 -14.30
CA PHE A 71 2.85 -0.46 -13.27
C PHE A 71 2.22 -1.80 -13.62
N ARG A 72 0.95 -1.80 -14.07
CA ARG A 72 0.28 -3.04 -14.52
C ARG A 72 1.00 -3.69 -15.70
N TYR A 73 1.46 -2.88 -16.66
CA TYR A 73 2.24 -3.39 -17.78
C TYR A 73 3.56 -4.01 -17.33
N MET A 74 4.28 -3.35 -16.42
CA MET A 74 5.53 -3.86 -15.85
C MET A 74 5.30 -5.17 -15.08
N LEU A 75 4.31 -5.23 -14.19
CA LEU A 75 3.98 -6.43 -13.42
C LEU A 75 3.57 -7.61 -14.33
N LYS A 76 2.77 -7.34 -15.38
CA LYS A 76 2.40 -8.36 -16.36
C LYS A 76 3.59 -8.88 -17.16
N SER A 77 4.56 -8.01 -17.43
CA SER A 77 5.78 -8.37 -18.17
C SER A 77 6.77 -9.13 -17.30
N LEU A 78 6.89 -8.75 -16.02
CA LEU A 78 7.78 -9.38 -15.05
C LEU A 78 7.29 -10.77 -14.64
N GLN A 79 5.97 -10.96 -14.53
CA GLN A 79 5.35 -12.18 -13.98
C GLN A 79 5.97 -12.58 -12.63
N PRO A 80 5.89 -11.70 -11.62
CA PRO A 80 6.53 -11.93 -10.33
C PRO A 80 5.93 -13.16 -9.65
N THR A 81 6.80 -13.88 -8.96
CA THR A 81 6.47 -15.00 -8.08
C THR A 81 7.11 -14.72 -6.72
N LYS A 82 6.91 -15.61 -5.75
CA LYS A 82 7.56 -15.44 -4.44
C LYS A 82 9.09 -15.47 -4.51
N GLU A 83 9.66 -16.01 -5.59
CA GLU A 83 11.10 -16.20 -5.75
C GLU A 83 11.80 -15.15 -6.63
N ASN A 84 11.06 -14.28 -7.34
CA ASN A 84 11.61 -13.34 -8.32
C ASN A 84 10.93 -11.97 -8.33
#